data_AF-A0A257PT59-F1
#
_entry.id   AF-A0A257PT59-F1
#
_cell.length_a   1.000
_cell.length_b   1.000
_cell.length_c   1.000
_cell.angle_alpha   90.00
_cell.angle_beta   90.00
_cell.angle_gamma   90.00
#
_symmetry.space_group_name_H-M   'P 1'
#
loop_
_entity.id
_entity.type
_entity.pdbx_description
1 polymer ?
#
loop_
_entity_poly.entity_id
_entity_poly.type
_entity_poly.pdbx_seq_one_letter_code
_entity_poly.pdbx_strand_id
1 'polypeptide(L)'
;MAVGLVSTRLTLPRRWAVTGEVLAMVALGWACVDYDVMLVPLAAAALIWMLRHEAGPVARLLSGRVPVYLGEISFSIYLVHMPLLRVYQAAWPVQRHTPLSPMFVSREMLYFVLLFALASLAYRFIEHPARQLGRGGRRVLARVPA
;
A
#
# COMPACT_ATOMS: atom_id res chain seq x y z
N MET A 1 -22.32 0.13 15.03
CA MET A 1 -21.46 0.25 16.24
C MET A 1 -21.12 -1.09 16.91
N ALA A 2 -21.83 -2.20 16.66
CA ALA A 2 -21.59 -3.48 17.37
C ALA A 2 -20.39 -4.34 16.87
N VAL A 3 -19.94 -4.18 15.62
CA VAL A 3 -18.85 -5.00 15.05
C VAL A 3 -17.46 -4.65 15.62
N GLY A 4 -17.26 -3.43 16.13
CA GLY A 4 -15.98 -2.98 16.67
C GLY A 4 -15.62 -3.52 18.05
N LEU A 5 -16.58 -4.10 18.79
CA LEU A 5 -16.38 -4.52 20.18
C LEU A 5 -15.92 -5.98 20.32
N VAL A 6 -16.12 -6.81 19.30
CA VAL A 6 -15.72 -8.23 19.31
C VAL A 6 -14.27 -8.40 18.85
N SER A 7 -13.79 -7.55 17.94
CA SER A 7 -12.43 -7.68 17.43
C SER A 7 -11.37 -7.37 18.48
N THR A 8 -11.63 -6.50 19.46
CA THR A 8 -10.62 -6.02 20.43
C THR A 8 -10.28 -6.98 21.57
N ARG A 9 -11.00 -8.10 21.74
CA ARG A 9 -10.83 -8.99 22.90
C ARG A 9 -10.09 -10.30 22.64
N LEU A 10 -9.82 -10.64 21.39
CA LEU A 10 -9.08 -11.85 21.03
C LEU A 10 -7.60 -11.50 20.84
N THR A 11 -6.81 -11.64 21.91
CA THR A 11 -5.35 -11.54 21.85
C THR A 11 -4.79 -12.95 21.65
N LEU A 12 -4.28 -13.23 20.44
CA LEU A 12 -3.62 -14.50 20.18
C LEU A 12 -2.25 -14.56 20.87
N PRO A 13 -1.82 -15.73 21.39
CA PRO A 13 -0.46 -15.90 21.87
C PRO A 13 0.52 -15.70 20.72
N ARG A 14 1.67 -15.05 20.97
CA ARG A 14 2.68 -14.70 19.98
C ARG A 14 3.04 -15.82 19.00
N ARG A 15 3.16 -17.06 19.49
CA ARG A 15 3.45 -18.25 18.65
C ARG A 15 2.40 -18.49 17.56
N TRP A 16 1.11 -18.36 17.88
CA TRP A 16 0.02 -18.57 16.95
C TRP A 16 -0.11 -17.42 15.95
N ALA A 17 0.17 -16.19 16.39
CA ALA A 17 0.21 -15.03 15.49
C ALA A 17 1.32 -15.18 14.43
N VAL A 18 2.52 -15.60 14.84
CA VAL A 18 3.65 -15.84 13.90
C VAL A 18 3.31 -16.95 12.90
N THR A 19 2.81 -18.10 13.39
CA THR A 19 2.41 -19.21 12.50
C THR A 19 1.30 -18.79 11.55
N GLY A 20 0.31 -18.03 12.03
CA GLY A 20 -0.76 -17.48 11.21
C GLY A 20 -0.27 -16.51 10.13
N GLU A 21 0.67 -15.61 10.44
CA GLU A 21 1.28 -14.71 9.46
C GLU A 21 1.97 -15.50 8.32
N VAL A 22 2.78 -16.50 8.67
CA VAL A 22 3.51 -17.31 7.68
C VAL A 22 2.54 -18.12 6.82
N LEU A 23 1.54 -18.77 7.42
CA LEU A 23 0.53 -19.53 6.68
C LEU A 23 -0.27 -18.63 5.74
N ALA A 24 -0.69 -17.46 6.19
CA ALA A 24 -1.43 -16.51 5.36
C ALA A 24 -0.56 -15.97 4.21
N MET A 25 0.73 -15.72 4.44
CA MET A 25 1.67 -15.36 3.37
C MET A 25 1.84 -16.46 2.33
N VAL A 26 1.98 -17.72 2.77
CA VAL A 26 2.11 -18.86 1.86
C VAL A 26 0.84 -19.06 1.04
N ALA A 27 -0.33 -19.00 1.70
CA ALA A 27 -1.63 -19.09 1.03
C ALA A 27 -1.82 -17.96 0.01
N LEU A 28 -1.44 -16.72 0.36
CA LEU A 28 -1.51 -15.59 -0.56
C LEU A 28 -0.56 -15.77 -1.76
N GLY A 29 0.67 -16.23 -1.53
CA GLY A 29 1.64 -16.51 -2.59
C GLY A 29 1.13 -17.59 -3.54
N TRP A 30 0.58 -18.68 -2.99
CA TRP A 30 -0.05 -19.74 -3.77
C TRP A 30 -1.23 -19.23 -4.60
N ALA A 31 -2.14 -18.48 -3.99
CA ALA A 31 -3.30 -17.91 -4.66
C ALA A 31 -2.91 -16.98 -5.82
N CYS A 32 -1.83 -16.21 -5.66
CA CYS A 32 -1.30 -15.35 -6.72
C CYS A 32 -0.70 -16.15 -7.89
N VAL A 33 -0.07 -17.30 -7.62
CA VAL A 33 0.51 -18.17 -8.68
C VAL A 33 -0.59 -18.85 -9.48
N ASP A 34 -1.63 -19.32 -8.81
CA ASP A 34 -2.77 -19.99 -9.45
C ASP A 34 -3.82 -19.01 -10.01
N TYR A 35 -3.62 -17.70 -9.84
CA TYR A 35 -4.57 -16.65 -10.22
C TYR A 35 -5.99 -16.88 -9.65
N ASP A 36 -6.09 -17.48 -8.46
CA ASP A 36 -7.37 -17.79 -7.83
C ASP A 36 -8.01 -16.50 -7.28
N VAL A 37 -9.00 -16.02 -8.03
CA VAL A 37 -9.70 -14.75 -7.75
C VAL A 37 -10.43 -14.75 -6.41
N MET A 38 -10.80 -15.92 -5.87
CA MET A 38 -11.49 -16.01 -4.58
C MET A 38 -10.50 -16.19 -3.42
N LEU A 39 -9.44 -16.96 -3.62
CA LEU A 39 -8.48 -17.23 -2.56
C LEU A 39 -7.59 -16.01 -2.25
N VAL A 40 -7.24 -15.19 -3.26
CA VAL A 40 -6.43 -13.98 -3.07
C VAL A 40 -7.03 -13.02 -2.01
N PRO A 41 -8.29 -12.56 -2.11
CA PRO A 41 -8.85 -11.64 -1.12
C PRO A 41 -9.02 -12.29 0.26
N LEU A 42 -9.33 -13.59 0.33
CA LEU A 42 -9.46 -14.32 1.59
C LEU A 42 -8.11 -14.45 2.31
N ALA A 43 -7.06 -14.83 1.58
CA ALA A 43 -5.70 -14.93 2.10
C ALA A 43 -5.17 -13.55 2.52
N ALA A 44 -5.44 -12.50 1.75
CA ALA A 44 -5.09 -11.13 2.10
C ALA A 44 -5.82 -10.66 3.38
N ALA A 45 -7.12 -10.96 3.53
CA ALA A 45 -7.88 -10.63 4.72
C ALA A 45 -7.35 -11.37 5.96
N ALA A 46 -7.03 -12.66 5.83
CA ALA A 46 -6.42 -13.46 6.88
C ALA A 46 -5.05 -12.89 7.30
N LEU A 47 -4.23 -12.48 6.32
CA LEU A 47 -2.93 -11.85 6.57
C LEU A 47 -3.11 -10.54 7.35
N ILE A 48 -3.99 -9.64 6.90
CA ILE A 48 -4.29 -8.38 7.60
C ILE A 48 -4.78 -8.64 9.04
N TRP A 49 -5.61 -9.66 9.25
CA TRP A 49 -6.09 -10.05 10.57
C TRP A 49 -5.01 -10.68 11.46
N MET A 50 -3.93 -11.22 10.89
CA MET A 50 -2.77 -11.66 11.66
C MET A 50 -1.86 -10.48 12.01
N LEU A 51 -1.59 -9.58 11.05
CA LEU A 51 -0.71 -8.42 11.21
C LEU A 51 -1.11 -7.48 12.36
N ARG A 52 -2.41 -7.36 12.66
CA ARG A 52 -2.92 -6.55 13.79
C ARG A 52 -2.33 -6.92 15.16
N HIS A 53 -1.77 -8.13 15.30
CA HIS A 53 -1.20 -8.60 16.55
C HIS A 53 0.25 -8.12 16.74
N GLU A 54 0.85 -7.51 15.70
CA GLU A 54 2.19 -6.91 15.70
C GLU A 54 3.31 -7.84 16.24
N ALA A 55 3.08 -9.15 16.15
CA ALA A 55 3.86 -10.14 16.89
C ALA A 55 4.91 -10.85 16.05
N GLY A 56 4.70 -10.94 14.73
CA GLY A 56 5.54 -11.70 13.81
C GLY A 56 6.47 -10.89 12.92
N PRO A 57 7.31 -11.58 12.14
CA PRO A 57 8.36 -10.98 11.34
C PRO A 57 7.79 -10.12 10.20
N VAL A 58 6.62 -10.49 9.67
CA VAL A 58 5.96 -9.79 8.56
C VAL A 58 5.43 -8.46 9.04
N ALA A 59 4.77 -8.46 10.20
CA ALA A 59 4.33 -7.24 10.86
C ALA A 59 5.51 -6.31 11.16
N ARG A 60 6.63 -6.83 11.69
CA ARG A 60 7.83 -6.02 11.97
C ARG A 60 8.46 -5.41 10.71
N LEU A 61 8.50 -6.18 9.62
CA LEU A 61 9.03 -5.68 8.34
C LEU A 61 8.16 -4.55 7.80
N LEU A 62 6.84 -4.73 7.79
CA LEU A 62 5.88 -3.76 7.25
C LEU A 62 5.69 -2.54 8.14
N SER A 63 5.97 -2.64 9.45
CA SER A 63 6.00 -1.49 10.37
C SER A 63 7.28 -0.66 10.27
N GLY A 64 8.19 -0.99 9.35
CA GLY A 64 9.39 -0.20 9.07
C GLY A 64 9.08 1.17 8.45
N ARG A 65 10.00 2.13 8.62
CA ARG A 65 9.83 3.51 8.10
C ARG A 65 9.58 3.55 6.59
N VAL A 66 10.29 2.71 5.83
CA VAL A 66 10.20 2.70 4.37
C VAL A 66 8.85 2.14 3.90
N PRO A 67 8.39 0.93 4.28
CA PRO A 67 7.07 0.43 3.88
C PRO A 67 5.92 1.33 4.33
N VAL A 68 5.99 1.90 5.55
CA VAL A 68 4.99 2.85 6.04
C VAL A 68 4.95 4.10 5.17
N TYR A 69 6.10 4.68 4.84
CA TYR A 69 6.17 5.85 3.96
C TYR A 69 5.64 5.54 2.55
N LEU A 70 6.00 4.40 1.96
CA LEU A 70 5.44 3.97 0.67
C LEU A 70 3.91 3.81 0.75
N GLY A 71 3.39 3.27 1.85
CA GLY A 71 1.96 3.17 2.10
C GLY A 71 1.29 4.54 2.19
N GLU A 72 1.92 5.52 2.84
CA GLU A 72 1.41 6.88 2.96
C GLU A 72 1.28 7.60 1.63
N ILE A 73 2.29 7.49 0.76
CA ILE A 73 2.32 8.12 -0.56
C ILE A 73 1.62 7.30 -1.65
N SER A 74 1.15 6.09 -1.35
CA SER A 74 0.58 5.15 -2.33
C SER A 74 -0.58 5.76 -3.14
N PHE A 75 -1.42 6.56 -2.50
CA PHE A 75 -2.52 7.26 -3.17
C PHE A 75 -2.01 8.34 -4.12
N SER A 76 -1.01 9.13 -3.71
CA SER A 76 -0.35 10.10 -4.58
C SER A 76 0.34 9.42 -5.77
N ILE A 77 0.98 8.26 -5.59
CA ILE A 77 1.52 7.46 -6.70
C ILE A 77 0.39 7.06 -7.66
N TYR A 78 -0.74 6.57 -7.13
CA TYR A 78 -1.90 6.19 -7.94
C TYR A 78 -2.43 7.37 -8.79
N LEU A 79 -2.46 8.58 -8.26
CA LEU A 79 -2.91 9.74 -9.02
C LEU A 79 -1.90 10.20 -10.08
N VAL A 80 -0.62 10.19 -9.75
CA VAL A 80 0.44 10.77 -10.60
C VAL A 80 0.93 9.80 -11.68
N HIS A 81 0.93 8.49 -11.44
CA HIS A 81 1.56 7.54 -12.37
C HIS A 81 0.88 7.53 -13.75
N MET A 82 -0.45 7.56 -13.85
CA MET A 82 -1.15 7.55 -15.15
C MET A 82 -0.84 8.79 -16.01
N PRO A 83 -0.99 10.04 -15.51
CA PRO A 83 -0.63 11.21 -16.31
C PRO A 83 0.86 11.25 -16.63
N LEU A 84 1.74 10.90 -15.67
CA LEU A 84 3.18 10.85 -15.90
C LEU A 84 3.54 9.81 -16.97
N LEU A 85 2.95 8.62 -16.92
CA LEU A 85 3.16 7.55 -17.89
C LEU A 85 2.75 7.99 -19.30
N ARG A 86 1.63 8.71 -19.44
CA ARG A 86 1.21 9.25 -20.75
C ARG A 86 2.22 10.25 -21.31
N VAL A 87 2.70 11.18 -20.48
CA VAL A 87 3.73 12.16 -20.88
C VAL A 87 5.05 11.45 -21.25
N TYR A 88 5.45 10.48 -20.42
CA TYR A 88 6.66 9.68 -20.62
C TYR A 88 6.61 8.90 -21.94
N GLN A 89 5.50 8.21 -22.22
CA GLN A 89 5.30 7.44 -23.45
C GLN A 89 5.22 8.34 -24.70
N ALA A 90 4.69 9.56 -24.58
CA ALA A 90 4.69 10.53 -25.68
C ALA A 90 6.11 11.00 -26.02
N ALA A 91 6.95 11.22 -24.99
CA ALA A 91 8.35 11.63 -25.18
C ALA A 91 9.26 10.47 -25.64
N TRP A 92 9.02 9.26 -25.13
CA TRP A 92 9.76 8.04 -25.46
C TRP A 92 8.81 6.88 -25.76
N PRO A 93 8.32 6.77 -27.01
CA PRO A 93 7.48 5.64 -27.39
C PRO A 93 8.30 4.34 -27.36
N VAL A 94 7.94 3.44 -26.43
CA VAL A 94 8.54 2.11 -26.32
C VAL A 94 7.95 1.20 -27.39
N GLN A 95 8.83 0.59 -28.18
CA GLN A 95 8.46 -0.41 -29.19
C GLN A 95 8.52 -1.81 -28.57
N ARG A 96 7.67 -2.73 -29.04
CA ARG A 96 7.57 -4.10 -28.50
C ARG A 96 8.89 -4.90 -28.52
N HIS A 97 9.86 -4.48 -29.33
CA HIS A 97 11.17 -5.14 -29.48
C HIS A 97 12.34 -4.27 -29.02
N THR A 98 12.11 -3.34 -28.09
CA THR A 98 13.20 -2.51 -27.56
C THR A 98 14.20 -3.39 -26.82
N PRO A 99 15.47 -3.46 -27.25
CA PRO A 99 16.46 -4.31 -26.59
C PRO A 99 16.78 -3.79 -25.20
N LEU A 100 17.10 -4.71 -24.27
CA LEU A 100 17.62 -4.40 -22.94
C LEU A 100 19.01 -3.77 -23.09
N SER A 101 19.01 -2.46 -23.31
CA SER A 101 20.21 -1.63 -23.40
C SER A 101 20.41 -0.86 -22.09
N PRO A 102 21.64 -0.47 -21.74
CA PRO A 102 21.90 0.42 -20.60
C PRO A 102 21.09 1.71 -20.67
N MET A 103 20.83 2.21 -21.89
CA MET A 103 20.02 3.40 -22.13
C MET A 103 18.53 3.17 -21.87
N PHE A 104 18.01 1.95 -22.10
CA PHE A 104 16.65 1.60 -21.71
C PHE A 104 16.52 1.57 -20.18
N VAL A 105 17.43 0.87 -19.50
CA VAL A 105 17.42 0.76 -18.03
C VAL A 105 17.50 2.15 -17.36
N SER A 106 18.38 3.03 -17.84
CA SER A 106 18.51 4.37 -17.27
C SER A 106 17.26 5.23 -17.46
N ARG A 107 16.55 5.09 -18.59
CA ARG A 107 15.28 5.78 -18.84
C ARG A 107 14.15 5.27 -17.96
N GLU A 108 14.07 3.97 -17.70
CA GLU A 108 13.06 3.40 -16.80
C GLU A 108 13.35 3.81 -15.35
N MET A 109 14.63 3.80 -14.92
CA MET A 109 15.02 4.32 -13.62
C MET A 109 14.64 5.80 -13.47
N LEU A 110 14.84 6.61 -14.51
CA LEU A 110 14.42 8.01 -14.51
C LEU A 110 12.91 8.14 -14.33
N TYR A 111 12.10 7.32 -14.99
CA TYR A 111 10.64 7.30 -14.80
C TYR A 111 10.27 7.02 -13.34
N PHE A 112 10.84 6.00 -12.71
CA PHE A 112 10.55 5.69 -11.31
C PHE A 112 11.01 6.80 -10.37
N VAL A 113 12.19 7.39 -10.60
CA VAL A 113 12.67 8.54 -9.80
C VAL A 113 11.71 9.71 -9.92
N LEU A 114 11.27 10.05 -11.13
CA LEU A 114 10.30 11.12 -11.35
C LEU A 114 8.94 10.81 -10.71
N LEU A 115 8.48 9.55 -10.82
CA LEU A 115 7.23 9.10 -10.22
C LEU A 115 7.25 9.28 -8.70
N PHE A 116 8.28 8.74 -8.03
CA PHE A 116 8.38 8.88 -6.58
C PHE A 116 8.60 10.33 -6.16
N ALA A 117 9.40 11.11 -6.88
CA ALA A 117 9.61 12.52 -6.57
C ALA A 117 8.31 13.34 -6.67
N LEU A 118 7.56 13.19 -7.77
CA LEU A 118 6.29 13.89 -7.98
C LEU A 118 5.21 13.40 -7.03
N ALA A 119 5.12 12.10 -6.76
CA ALA A 119 4.18 11.54 -5.80
C ALA A 119 4.47 12.05 -4.38
N SER A 120 5.74 12.11 -3.97
CA SER A 120 6.13 12.67 -2.67
C SER A 120 5.83 14.16 -2.57
N LEU A 121 5.97 14.90 -3.67
CA LEU A 121 5.62 16.32 -3.73
C LEU A 121 4.10 16.51 -3.60
N ALA A 122 3.31 15.78 -4.40
CA ALA A 122 1.86 15.78 -4.33
C ALA A 122 1.37 15.37 -2.94
N TYR A 123 2.00 14.38 -2.32
CA TYR A 123 1.69 13.95 -0.96
C TYR A 123 1.88 15.09 0.03
N ARG A 124 3.03 15.77 0.00
CA ARG A 124 3.36 16.83 0.96
C ARG A 124 2.50 18.09 0.79
N PHE A 125 2.21 18.48 -0.45
CA PHE A 125 1.58 19.76 -0.76
C PHE A 125 0.06 19.71 -0.96
N ILE A 126 -0.49 18.54 -1.32
CA ILE A 126 -1.92 18.39 -1.61
C ILE A 126 -2.55 17.44 -0.62
N GLU A 127 -2.05 16.21 -0.55
CA GLU A 127 -2.71 15.15 0.19
C GLU A 127 -2.61 15.33 1.70
N HIS A 128 -1.41 15.63 2.22
CA HIS A 128 -1.18 15.85 3.63
C HIS A 128 -2.01 17.02 4.21
N PRO A 129 -2.04 18.24 3.60
CA PRO A 129 -2.89 19.30 4.09
C PRO A 129 -4.39 18.97 3.96
N ALA A 130 -4.82 18.32 2.87
CA ALA A 130 -6.21 17.89 2.72
C ALA A 130 -6.63 16.88 3.81
N ARG A 131 -5.77 15.92 4.13
CA ARG A 131 -5.98 14.95 5.24
C ARG A 131 -6.09 15.66 6.59
N GLN A 132 -5.31 16.72 6.83
CA GLN A 132 -5.38 17.51 8.06
C GLN A 132 -6.69 18.30 8.15
N LEU A 133 -7.13 18.95 7.07
CA LEU A 133 -8.40 19.68 7.01
C LEU A 133 -9.61 18.77 7.28
N GLY A 134 -9.64 17.58 6.66
CA GLY A 134 -10.72 16.60 6.88
C GLY A 134 -10.81 16.09 8.33
N ARG A 135 -9.67 15.97 9.02
CA ARG A 135 -9.63 15.61 10.46
C ARG A 135 -10.16 16.73 11.35
N GLY A 136 -9.90 17.99 10.99
CA GLY A 136 -10.44 19.16 11.69
C GLY A 136 -11.97 19.24 11.59
N GLY A 137 -12.53 19.06 10.39
CA GLY A 137 -13.98 19.08 10.17
C GLY A 137 -14.73 17.98 10.93
N ARG A 138 -14.17 16.77 11.03
CA ARG A 138 -14.74 15.67 11.83
C ARG A 138 -14.83 16.00 13.33
N ARG A 139 -13.86 16.76 13.88
CA ARG A 139 -13.90 17.18 15.29
C ARG A 139 -14.97 18.24 15.55
N VAL A 140 -15.27 19.09 14.57
CA VAL A 140 -16.34 20.09 14.65
C VAL A 140 -17.71 19.43 14.56
N LEU A 141 -17.91 18.52 13.59
CA LEU A 141 -19.17 17.79 13.43
C LEU A 141 -19.48 16.86 14.62
N ALA A 142 -18.46 16.27 15.25
CA ALA A 142 -18.65 15.46 16.46
C ALA A 142 -19.03 16.27 17.71
N ARG A 143 -18.95 17.61 17.66
CA ARG A 143 -19.33 18.52 18.75
C ARG A 143 -20.69 19.18 18.57
N VAL A 144 -21.34 19.03 17.41
CA VAL A 144 -22.71 19.51 17.20
C VAL A 144 -23.65 18.45 17.76
N PRO A 145 -24.35 18.69 18.88
CA PRO A 145 -25.37 17.76 19.36
C PRO A 145 -26.50 17.68 18.32
N ALA A 146 -26.95 16.46 18.04
CA ALA A 146 -28.08 16.16 17.17
C ALA A 146 -29.41 16.66 17.78
#